data_AF-A0AAD2V2W4-F1
#
_entry.id   AF-A0AAD2V2W4-F1
#
_cell.length_a   1.000
_cell.length_b   1.000
_cell.length_c   1.000
_cell.angle_alpha   90.00
_cell.angle_beta   90.00
_cell.angle_gamma   90.00
#
_symmetry.space_group_name_H-M   'P 1'
#
loop_
_entity.id
_entity.type
_entity.pdbx_description
1 polymer ?
#
loop_
_entity_poly.entity_id
_entity_poly.type
_entity_poly.pdbx_seq_one_letter_code
_entity_poly.pdbx_strand_id
1 'polypeptide(L)'
;MKKTFKTRNAELAGIGRTSFRLEDTTWTALDMLAAKRGIRWQNWASEVLATQPDAPNRTALIRAALADELMAEQIHTIAESGSVEADSHHEIIGNGYWRLNDEQLQSELDGATIVTRDSSFAAFTLLTGYKDKSYGGSPFVIIQNELRGQLHLMIAPDVD
;
A
#
# COMPACT_ATOMS: atom_id res chain seq x y z
N MET A 1 15.37 -11.10 20.40
CA MET A 1 15.45 -9.72 20.92
C MET A 1 14.68 -9.61 22.22
N LYS A 2 15.20 -8.95 23.26
CA LYS A 2 14.45 -8.68 24.50
C LYS A 2 13.35 -7.65 24.18
N LYS A 3 12.11 -7.91 24.60
CA LYS A 3 11.01 -6.93 24.49
C LYS A 3 11.25 -5.80 25.50
N THR A 4 11.61 -4.62 25.01
CA THR A 4 11.76 -3.41 25.83
C THR A 4 10.43 -2.68 25.88
N PHE A 5 9.93 -2.40 27.08
CA PHE A 5 8.68 -1.66 27.29
C PHE A 5 8.99 -0.25 27.79
N LYS A 6 8.27 0.75 27.28
CA LYS A 6 8.29 2.13 27.78
C LYS A 6 6.89 2.54 28.24
N THR A 7 6.85 3.32 29.31
CA THR A 7 5.60 3.90 29.82
C THR A 7 5.60 5.38 29.47
N ARG A 8 4.54 5.87 28.80
CA ARG A 8 4.32 7.30 28.59
C ARG A 8 3.01 7.70 29.27
N ASN A 9 3.03 8.86 29.92
CA ASN A 9 1.87 9.46 30.57
C ASN A 9 1.32 10.56 29.67
N ALA A 10 0.00 10.65 29.57
CA ALA A 10 -0.66 11.72 28.82
C ALA A 10 -1.96 12.13 29.50
N GLU A 11 -2.31 13.38 29.31
CA GLU A 11 -3.67 13.87 29.56
C GLU A 11 -4.42 13.79 28.24
N LEU A 12 -5.46 12.95 28.20
CA LEU A 12 -6.27 12.72 27.02
C LEU A 12 -7.60 13.46 27.14
N ALA A 13 -8.04 14.08 26.05
CA ALA A 13 -9.30 14.81 26.01
C ALA A 13 -10.48 13.86 26.31
N GLY A 14 -11.37 14.25 27.22
CA GLY A 14 -12.54 13.44 27.62
C GLY A 14 -12.23 12.24 28.52
N ILE A 15 -10.95 11.95 28.81
CA ILE A 15 -10.53 10.78 29.60
C ILE A 15 -9.71 11.18 30.83
N GLY A 16 -8.94 12.26 30.74
CA GLY A 16 -8.05 12.73 31.81
C GLY A 16 -6.65 12.11 31.77
N ARG A 17 -5.91 12.21 32.87
CA ARG A 17 -4.55 11.68 32.98
C ARG A 17 -4.54 10.15 32.98
N THR A 18 -3.78 9.58 32.05
CA THR A 18 -3.60 8.13 31.91
C THR A 18 -2.16 7.78 31.59
N SER A 19 -1.82 6.50 31.79
CA SER A 19 -0.51 5.90 31.61
C SER A 19 -0.65 4.74 30.64
N PHE A 20 0.18 4.73 29.58
CA PHE A 20 0.25 3.62 28.63
C PHE A 20 1.61 2.96 28.70
N ARG A 21 1.61 1.63 28.85
CA ARG A 21 2.81 0.80 28.80
C ARG A 21 2.80 -0.05 27.54
N LEU A 22 3.65 0.33 26.59
CA LEU A 22 3.76 -0.31 25.28
C LEU A 22 5.20 -0.74 24.99
N GLU A 23 5.37 -1.69 24.08
CA GLU A 23 6.67 -2.03 23.51
C GLU A 23 7.29 -0.82 22.81
N ASP A 24 8.62 -0.75 22.80
CA ASP A 24 9.35 0.34 22.14
C ASP A 24 9.00 0.43 20.65
N THR A 25 8.87 -0.71 19.97
CA THR A 25 8.45 -0.79 18.57
C THR A 25 7.04 -0.24 18.35
N THR A 26 6.13 -0.46 19.30
CA THR A 26 4.77 0.07 19.24
C THR A 26 4.77 1.58 19.42
N TRP A 27 5.62 2.12 20.30
CA TRP A 27 5.80 3.57 20.41
C TRP A 27 6.35 4.19 19.13
N THR A 28 7.36 3.56 18.52
CA THR A 28 7.91 4.03 17.24
C THR A 28 6.84 4.05 16.15
N ALA A 29 6.06 2.97 16.01
CA ALA A 29 5.00 2.90 15.02
C ALA A 29 3.90 3.97 15.25
N LEU A 30 3.54 4.20 16.52
CA LEU A 30 2.58 5.24 16.89
C LEU A 30 3.09 6.65 16.57
N ASP A 31 4.36 6.93 16.88
CA ASP A 31 4.98 8.23 16.59
C ASP A 31 5.04 8.47 15.06
N MET A 32 5.36 7.44 14.27
CA MET A 32 5.34 7.51 12.80
C MET A 32 3.94 7.78 12.24
N LEU A 33 2.92 7.06 12.73
CA LEU A 33 1.54 7.25 12.31
C LEU A 33 1.04 8.67 12.63
N ALA A 34 1.30 9.14 13.85
CA ALA A 34 0.90 10.48 14.28
C ALA A 34 1.60 11.57 13.44
N ALA A 35 2.91 11.42 13.19
CA ALA A 35 3.67 12.33 12.34
C ALA A 35 3.11 12.39 10.91
N LYS A 36 2.78 11.24 10.32
CA LYS A 36 2.18 11.14 8.98
C LYS A 36 0.84 11.87 8.88
N ARG A 37 0.01 11.78 9.93
CA ARG A 37 -1.27 12.48 10.04
C ARG A 37 -1.14 13.96 10.41
N GLY A 38 0.06 14.44 10.73
CA GLY A 38 0.27 15.82 11.19
C GLY A 38 -0.36 16.12 12.56
N ILE A 39 -0.63 15.09 13.36
CA ILE A 39 -1.25 15.22 14.69
C ILE A 39 -0.32 14.68 15.79
N ARG A 40 -0.63 15.03 17.04
CA ARG A 40 0.03 14.43 18.20
C ARG A 40 -0.56 13.07 18.50
N TRP A 41 0.25 12.12 18.97
CA TRP A 41 -0.23 10.77 19.30
C TRP A 41 -1.33 10.78 20.38
N GLN A 42 -1.34 11.77 21.28
CA GLN A 42 -2.39 11.94 22.30
C GLN A 42 -3.75 12.24 21.66
N ASN A 43 -3.78 13.02 20.57
CA ASN A 43 -5.02 13.35 19.88
C ASN A 43 -5.57 12.08 19.22
N TRP A 44 -4.71 11.35 18.49
CA TRP A 44 -5.09 10.07 17.90
C TRP A 44 -5.57 9.05 18.95
N ALA A 45 -4.85 8.92 20.07
CA ALA A 45 -5.27 8.04 21.15
C ALA A 45 -6.62 8.44 21.76
N SER A 46 -6.90 9.75 21.85
CA SER A 46 -8.20 10.25 22.33
C SER A 46 -9.32 9.89 21.35
N GLU A 47 -9.09 10.02 20.04
CA GLU A 47 -10.04 9.62 18.99
C GLU A 47 -10.34 8.12 19.04
N VAL A 48 -9.30 7.28 19.11
CA VAL A 48 -9.46 5.82 19.21
C VAL A 48 -10.26 5.43 20.45
N LEU A 49 -9.94 6.01 21.61
CA LEU A 49 -10.65 5.69 22.85
C LEU A 49 -12.08 6.25 22.89
N ALA A 50 -12.37 7.31 22.13
CA ALA A 50 -13.74 7.82 21.97
C ALA A 50 -14.65 6.86 21.19
N THR A 51 -14.08 6.00 20.31
CA THR A 51 -14.87 4.98 19.60
C THR A 51 -15.42 3.89 20.52
N GLN A 52 -14.71 3.61 21.63
CA GLN A 52 -15.09 2.60 22.62
C GLN A 52 -14.75 3.10 24.05
N PRO A 53 -15.56 4.01 24.62
CA PRO A 53 -15.26 4.68 25.89
C PRO A 53 -15.19 3.71 27.08
N ASP A 54 -15.98 2.65 27.04
CA ASP A 54 -16.09 1.62 28.10
C ASP A 54 -15.11 0.45 27.90
N ALA A 55 -14.12 0.60 27.03
CA ALA A 55 -13.16 -0.48 26.77
C ALA A 55 -12.43 -0.88 28.06
N PRO A 56 -12.51 -2.17 28.48
CA PRO A 56 -11.94 -2.62 29.75
C PRO A 56 -10.41 -2.55 29.76
N ASN A 57 -9.77 -2.58 28.59
CA ASN A 57 -8.33 -2.42 28.44
C ASN A 57 -7.97 -1.44 27.32
N ARG A 58 -7.90 -0.17 27.68
CA ARG A 58 -7.53 0.94 26.79
C ARG A 58 -6.18 0.76 26.10
N THR A 59 -5.20 0.14 26.78
CA THR A 59 -3.88 -0.13 26.20
C THR A 59 -3.97 -1.18 25.09
N ALA A 60 -4.77 -2.23 25.29
CA ALA A 60 -5.01 -3.25 24.27
C ALA A 60 -5.78 -2.66 23.07
N LEU A 61 -6.77 -1.81 23.32
CA LEU A 61 -7.53 -1.11 22.27
C LEU A 61 -6.61 -0.25 21.39
N ILE A 62 -5.71 0.54 22.00
CA ILE A 62 -4.71 1.34 21.28
C ILE A 62 -3.80 0.45 20.42
N ARG A 63 -3.34 -0.70 20.95
CA ARG A 63 -2.50 -1.63 20.16
C ARG A 63 -3.27 -2.21 18.97
N ALA A 64 -4.52 -2.61 19.17
CA ALA A 64 -5.35 -3.18 18.11
C ALA A 64 -5.62 -2.15 17.02
N ALA A 65 -6.07 -0.94 17.38
CA ALA A 65 -6.31 0.13 16.43
C ALA A 65 -5.05 0.52 15.64
N LEU A 66 -3.90 0.59 16.30
CA LEU A 66 -2.62 0.85 15.62
C LEU A 66 -2.28 -0.27 14.62
N ALA A 67 -2.49 -1.54 14.99
CA ALA A 67 -2.25 -2.66 14.11
C ALA A 67 -3.19 -2.65 12.90
N ASP A 68 -4.48 -2.39 13.11
CA ASP A 68 -5.48 -2.31 12.05
C ASP A 68 -5.15 -1.19 11.06
N GLU A 69 -4.75 -0.02 11.55
CA GLU A 69 -4.33 1.09 10.69
C GLU A 69 -3.07 0.76 9.87
N LEU A 70 -2.05 0.17 10.49
CA LEU A 70 -0.83 -0.24 9.77
C LEU A 70 -1.13 -1.31 8.71
N MET A 71 -2.05 -2.24 9.00
CA MET A 71 -2.49 -3.24 8.01
C MET A 71 -3.29 -2.60 6.89
N ALA A 72 -4.20 -1.68 7.20
CA ALA A 72 -4.96 -0.94 6.19
C ALA A 72 -4.03 -0.12 5.28
N GLU A 73 -2.99 0.50 5.82
CA GLU A 73 -1.98 1.22 5.03
C GLU A 73 -1.21 0.28 4.08
N GLN A 74 -0.82 -0.92 4.55
CA GLN A 74 -0.17 -1.89 3.68
C GLN A 74 -1.09 -2.37 2.55
N ILE A 75 -2.38 -2.57 2.84
CA ILE A 75 -3.37 -2.95 1.84
C ILE A 75 -3.57 -1.81 0.82
N HIS A 76 -3.72 -0.55 1.26
CA HIS A 76 -3.90 0.58 0.36
C HIS A 76 -2.69 0.85 -0.52
N THR A 77 -1.47 0.73 0.01
CA THR A 77 -0.25 0.90 -0.78
C THR A 77 -0.12 -0.17 -1.87
N ILE A 78 -0.68 -1.37 -1.64
CA ILE A 78 -0.73 -2.47 -2.62
C ILE A 78 -1.91 -2.29 -3.60
N ALA A 79 -2.97 -1.56 -3.24
CA ALA A 79 -4.25 -1.54 -3.96
C ALA A 79 -4.41 -0.38 -4.98
N GLU A 80 -3.52 0.61 -5.02
CA GLU A 80 -3.70 1.73 -5.93
C GLU A 80 -3.11 1.45 -7.32
N SER A 81 -3.98 1.40 -8.33
CA SER A 81 -3.58 1.46 -9.73
C SER A 81 -2.98 2.83 -10.05
N GLY A 82 -1.88 2.86 -10.80
CA GLY A 82 -1.18 4.08 -11.17
C GLY A 82 0.28 3.83 -11.56
N SER A 83 0.99 4.88 -11.95
CA SER A 83 2.44 4.81 -12.18
C SER A 83 3.19 4.62 -10.86
N VAL A 84 4.29 3.89 -10.94
CA VAL A 84 5.27 3.72 -9.88
C VAL A 84 6.62 4.11 -10.47
N GLU A 85 7.17 5.22 -9.97
CA GLU A 85 8.51 5.66 -10.33
C GLU A 85 9.55 4.69 -9.75
N ALA A 86 10.57 4.38 -10.54
CA ALA A 86 11.74 3.65 -10.08
C ALA A 86 12.69 4.62 -9.36
N ASP A 87 13.29 4.19 -8.24
CA ASP A 87 14.28 4.98 -7.50
C ASP A 87 15.49 5.39 -8.37
N SER A 88 15.77 4.62 -9.43
CA SER A 88 16.78 4.90 -10.45
C SER A 88 16.40 4.28 -11.79
N HIS A 89 16.94 4.83 -12.89
CA HIS A 89 16.71 4.30 -14.23
C HIS A 89 17.18 2.84 -14.35
N HIS A 90 16.31 1.98 -14.87
CA HIS A 90 16.56 0.55 -15.04
C HIS A 90 16.43 0.13 -16.51
N GLU A 91 17.34 -0.71 -17.00
CA GLU A 91 17.41 -1.06 -18.43
C GLU A 91 16.13 -1.68 -19.00
N ILE A 92 15.34 -2.36 -18.14
CA ILE A 92 14.12 -3.07 -18.55
C ILE A 92 12.85 -2.22 -18.33
N ILE A 93 12.78 -1.46 -17.24
CA ILE A 93 11.55 -0.73 -16.86
C ILE A 93 11.69 0.78 -17.09
N GLY A 94 12.84 1.26 -17.55
CA GLY A 94 13.10 2.68 -17.70
C GLY A 94 12.98 3.39 -16.36
N ASN A 95 12.09 4.40 -16.31
CA ASN A 95 11.87 5.24 -15.14
C ASN A 95 10.76 4.73 -14.22
N GLY A 96 10.07 3.64 -14.55
CA GLY A 96 8.96 3.15 -13.73
C GLY A 96 8.11 2.06 -14.38
N TYR A 97 6.98 1.77 -13.77
CA TYR A 97 5.99 0.84 -14.32
C TYR A 97 4.58 1.27 -13.93
N TRP A 98 3.56 0.80 -14.65
CA TRP A 98 2.18 0.99 -14.25
C TRP A 98 1.63 -0.24 -13.54
N ARG A 99 0.88 0.02 -12.47
CA ARG A 99 -0.03 -0.95 -11.86
C ARG A 99 -1.43 -0.70 -12.41
N LEU A 100 -1.99 -1.67 -13.10
CA LEU A 100 -3.29 -1.55 -13.76
C LEU A 100 -4.31 -2.41 -13.02
N ASN A 101 -5.52 -1.90 -12.83
CA ASN A 101 -6.66 -2.74 -12.48
C ASN A 101 -7.23 -3.43 -13.73
N ASP A 102 -8.20 -4.32 -13.54
CA ASP A 102 -8.83 -5.10 -14.63
C ASP A 102 -9.41 -4.19 -15.74
N GLU A 103 -10.04 -3.07 -15.39
CA GLU A 103 -10.66 -2.13 -16.34
C GLU A 103 -9.60 -1.41 -17.18
N GLN A 104 -8.53 -0.94 -16.54
CA GLN A 104 -7.42 -0.27 -17.21
C GLN A 104 -6.64 -1.22 -18.09
N LEU A 105 -6.40 -2.46 -17.64
CA LEU A 105 -5.78 -3.48 -18.47
C LEU A 105 -6.61 -3.72 -19.72
N GLN A 106 -7.93 -3.87 -19.60
CA GLN A 106 -8.79 -4.08 -20.77
C GLN A 106 -8.71 -2.91 -21.74
N SER A 107 -8.70 -1.67 -21.24
CA SER A 107 -8.54 -0.48 -22.08
C SER A 107 -7.21 -0.46 -22.84
N GLU A 108 -6.11 -0.87 -22.20
CA GLU A 108 -4.79 -0.97 -22.86
C GLU A 108 -4.79 -2.09 -23.92
N LEU A 109 -5.44 -3.21 -23.64
CA LEU A 109 -5.50 -4.35 -24.56
C LEU A 109 -6.43 -4.12 -25.78
N ASP A 110 -7.49 -3.32 -25.66
CA ASP A 110 -8.43 -3.05 -26.77
C ASP A 110 -7.79 -2.26 -27.94
N GLY A 111 -6.81 -1.42 -27.61
CA GLY A 111 -6.01 -0.65 -28.54
C GLY A 111 -4.76 -1.39 -29.06
N ALA A 112 -4.28 -2.36 -28.30
CA ALA A 112 -2.98 -3.00 -28.51
C ALA A 112 -2.96 -4.10 -29.58
N THR A 113 -1.77 -4.32 -30.12
CA THR A 113 -1.42 -5.53 -30.89
C THR A 113 -0.61 -6.46 -30.00
N ILE A 114 -1.19 -7.60 -29.62
CA ILE A 114 -0.49 -8.63 -28.84
C ILE A 114 0.34 -9.51 -29.77
N VAL A 115 1.65 -9.57 -29.54
CA VAL A 115 2.61 -10.39 -30.29
C VAL A 115 2.76 -11.76 -29.64
N THR A 116 2.93 -11.79 -28.32
CA THR A 116 3.09 -13.02 -27.55
C THR A 116 2.15 -13.02 -26.37
N ARG A 117 1.48 -14.16 -26.15
CA ARG A 117 0.75 -14.48 -24.93
C ARG A 117 1.26 -15.81 -24.40
N ASP A 118 2.01 -15.75 -23.31
CA ASP A 118 2.55 -16.93 -22.63
C ASP A 118 1.80 -17.15 -21.31
N SER A 119 1.02 -18.23 -21.26
CA SER A 119 0.23 -18.68 -20.10
C SER A 119 0.85 -19.90 -19.42
N SER A 120 2.14 -20.18 -19.67
CA SER A 120 2.85 -21.31 -19.05
C SER A 120 3.03 -21.13 -17.54
N PHE A 121 2.83 -19.92 -17.01
CA PHE A 121 2.91 -19.64 -15.58
C PHE A 121 1.52 -19.78 -14.93
N ALA A 122 1.45 -20.52 -13.82
CA ALA A 122 0.16 -20.79 -13.16
C ALA A 122 -0.45 -19.57 -12.45
N ALA A 123 0.35 -18.55 -12.12
CA ALA A 123 -0.07 -17.41 -11.32
C ALA A 123 -0.28 -16.13 -12.15
N PHE A 124 0.23 -16.08 -13.38
CA PHE A 124 0.16 -14.90 -14.24
C PHE A 124 0.29 -15.30 -15.71
N THR A 125 -0.17 -14.44 -16.60
CA THR A 125 0.06 -14.53 -18.04
C THR A 125 1.01 -13.41 -18.47
N LEU A 126 2.06 -13.74 -19.24
CA LEU A 126 2.96 -12.77 -19.82
C LEU A 126 2.44 -12.35 -21.20
N LEU A 127 2.21 -11.06 -21.41
CA LEU A 127 1.84 -10.49 -22.70
C LEU A 127 2.96 -9.57 -23.19
N THR A 128 3.34 -9.69 -24.45
CA THR A 128 4.20 -8.71 -25.11
C THR A 128 3.53 -8.22 -26.38
N GLY A 129 3.73 -6.95 -26.70
CA GLY A 129 3.04 -6.34 -27.83
C GLY A 129 3.40 -4.88 -28.04
N TYR A 130 2.54 -4.20 -28.78
CA TYR A 130 2.64 -2.78 -29.11
C TYR A 130 1.33 -2.08 -28.79
N LYS A 131 1.40 -0.87 -28.21
CA LYS A 131 0.20 -0.10 -27.81
C LYS A 131 -0.69 0.28 -29.00
N ASP A 132 -0.13 0.39 -30.20
CA ASP A 132 -0.86 0.76 -31.42
C ASP A 132 -1.15 -0.44 -32.33
N LYS A 133 -2.23 -0.30 -33.12
CA LYS A 133 -2.61 -1.23 -34.21
C LYS A 133 -1.71 -1.14 -35.44
N SER A 134 -0.86 -0.12 -35.49
CA SER A 134 0.13 0.08 -36.56
C SER A 134 1.46 -0.56 -36.17
N TYR A 135 2.05 -1.30 -37.11
CA TYR A 135 3.35 -1.94 -36.91
C TYR A 135 4.41 -0.88 -36.55
N GLY A 136 4.97 -0.92 -35.34
CA GLY A 136 5.98 0.03 -34.86
C GLY A 136 5.55 1.02 -33.77
N GLY A 137 4.38 0.85 -33.13
CA GLY A 137 3.99 1.62 -31.94
C GLY A 137 4.86 1.35 -30.70
N SER A 138 4.59 2.02 -29.57
CA SER A 138 5.36 1.83 -28.33
C SER A 138 5.27 0.37 -27.83
N PRO A 139 6.40 -0.34 -27.66
CA PRO A 139 6.39 -1.72 -27.18
C PRO A 139 5.99 -1.78 -25.70
N PHE A 140 5.32 -2.85 -25.29
CA PHE A 140 5.03 -3.11 -23.89
C PHE A 140 5.29 -4.56 -23.49
N VAL A 141 5.46 -4.74 -22.18
CA VAL A 141 5.39 -6.02 -21.49
C VAL A 141 4.34 -5.90 -20.39
N ILE A 142 3.38 -6.82 -20.35
CA ILE A 142 2.37 -6.91 -19.31
C ILE A 142 2.49 -8.25 -18.59
N ILE A 143 2.51 -8.20 -17.27
CA ILE A 143 2.31 -9.34 -16.38
C ILE A 143 0.86 -9.27 -15.90
N GLN A 144 -0.01 -10.04 -16.56
CA GLN A 144 -1.41 -10.15 -16.20
C GLN A 144 -1.55 -11.14 -15.05
N ASN A 145 -1.85 -10.63 -13.85
CA ASN A 145 -2.20 -11.45 -12.70
C ASN A 145 -3.47 -12.29 -12.96
N GLU A 146 -3.44 -13.59 -12.61
CA GLU A 146 -4.60 -14.49 -12.71
C GLU A 146 -5.47 -14.49 -11.44
N LEU A 147 -5.00 -13.85 -10.36
CA LEU A 147 -5.77 -13.65 -9.14
C LEU A 147 -6.76 -12.50 -9.31
N ARG A 148 -8.06 -12.78 -9.13
CA ARG A 148 -9.13 -11.77 -9.26
C ARG A 148 -8.91 -10.57 -8.34
N GLY A 149 -9.06 -9.37 -8.89
CA GLY A 149 -8.97 -8.11 -8.15
C GLY A 149 -7.54 -7.72 -7.74
N GLN A 150 -6.52 -8.40 -8.28
CA GLN A 150 -5.13 -8.00 -8.10
C GLN A 150 -4.67 -7.16 -9.27
N LEU A 151 -3.77 -6.21 -8.98
CA LEU A 151 -3.21 -5.35 -10.02
C LEU A 151 -2.32 -6.14 -10.97
N HIS A 152 -2.38 -5.76 -12.23
CA HIS A 152 -1.49 -6.19 -13.30
C HIS A 152 -0.31 -5.22 -13.39
N LEU A 153 0.83 -5.70 -13.87
CA LEU A 153 2.00 -4.87 -14.08
C LEU A 153 2.19 -4.62 -15.57
N MET A 154 2.39 -3.36 -15.96
CA MET A 154 2.71 -2.97 -17.33
C MET A 154 4.00 -2.16 -17.35
N ILE A 155 4.89 -2.53 -18.27
CA ILE A 155 6.12 -1.82 -18.58
C ILE A 155 6.02 -1.33 -20.03
N ALA A 156 6.21 -0.04 -20.24
CA ALA A 156 6.39 0.54 -21.57
C ALA A 156 7.33 1.76 -21.47
N PRO A 157 7.91 2.23 -22.59
CA PRO A 157 8.92 3.29 -22.56
C PRO A 157 8.39 4.67 -22.14
N ASP A 158 7.06 4.86 -22.11
CA ASP A 158 6.41 6.17 -21.88
C ASP A 158 5.89 6.32 -20.44
N VAL A 159 6.48 5.62 -19.46
CA VAL A 159 6.17 5.86 -18.04
C VAL A 159 6.87 7.15 -17.63
N ASP A 160 6.11 8.25 -17.60
CA ASP A 160 6.51 9.52 -16.98
C ASP A 160 6.65 9.36 -15.46
#